data_AF-A0AAW4JW54-F1
#
_entry.id   AF-A0AAW4JW54-F1
#
_cell.length_a   1.000
_cell.length_b   1.000
_cell.length_c   1.000
_cell.angle_alpha   90.00
_cell.angle_beta   90.00
_cell.angle_gamma   90.00
#
_symmetry.space_group_name_H-M   'P 1'
#
loop_
_entity.id
_entity.type
_entity.pdbx_description
1 polymer ?
#
loop_
_entity_poly.entity_id
_entity_poly.type
_entity_poly.pdbx_seq_one_letter_code
_entity_poly.pdbx_strand_id
1 'polypeptide(L)'
;MDGEDDKRPVNAENRTLRSAVVVNPVKVADLDEFRRTVDGALAAAGWSAPAWYETTVEDPGRGQAEQAVEAGAEVVFACGGDGTVMACVTALAGTDVALAVLPQGTGNLLAANLGLSNDLAAGLEVAVERGMRRLDVGVVGDKCFAVMAGMGFDAQMLDSTSETTKKRIGWPAYVMGAARHLRDRPMRVSVRVDGKPPLRRRARSVLVANVGRLQGGVRLLTDAEPDDGWLDVAVLTPRTLRHWLAMGWAVLRRRDRVPGMEVFRARSVEITSTRAQPRQLDGDLIEPGRSLKATIRPESLWLCVPRPEEHPDLAEDADAAAERGEHLVEEARRE
;
A
#
# COMPACT_ATOMS: atom_id res chain seq x y z
N MET A 1 8.31 -23.02 26.70
CA MET A 1 9.68 -23.24 26.22
C MET A 1 9.90 -22.16 25.20
N ASP A 2 10.51 -21.08 25.71
CA ASP A 2 11.31 -20.05 25.05
C ASP A 2 10.62 -19.44 23.81
N GLY A 3 9.77 -18.42 23.93
CA GLY A 3 10.16 -17.14 24.53
C GLY A 3 11.20 -16.43 23.68
N GLU A 4 11.11 -16.55 22.35
CA GLU A 4 11.90 -15.76 21.41
C GLU A 4 11.45 -14.32 21.59
N ASP A 5 12.32 -13.50 22.20
CA ASP A 5 12.12 -12.07 22.43
C ASP A 5 11.46 -11.45 21.18
N ASP A 6 10.24 -10.94 21.35
CA ASP A 6 9.52 -10.18 20.34
C ASP A 6 10.41 -9.00 19.96
N LYS A 7 11.12 -9.10 18.82
CA LYS A 7 12.06 -8.10 18.30
C LYS A 7 11.29 -6.90 17.75
N ARG A 8 10.35 -6.34 18.52
CA ARG A 8 9.87 -5.00 18.24
C ARG A 8 11.08 -4.08 18.26
N PRO A 9 11.23 -3.17 17.29
CA PRO A 9 12.31 -2.19 17.32
C PRO A 9 12.30 -1.29 18.57
N VAL A 10 11.27 -1.39 19.43
CA VAL A 10 10.93 -0.42 20.46
C VAL A 10 11.00 -0.94 21.91
N ASN A 11 11.47 -2.17 22.15
CA ASN A 11 11.44 -2.77 23.50
C ASN A 11 12.40 -2.18 24.55
N ALA A 12 13.04 -1.04 24.29
CA ALA A 12 13.84 -0.34 25.29
C ALA A 12 13.02 0.78 25.95
N GLU A 13 12.33 0.44 27.05
CA GLU A 13 11.77 1.46 27.95
C GLU A 13 12.91 2.41 28.36
N ASN A 14 12.71 3.72 28.16
CA ASN A 14 13.62 4.83 28.48
C ASN A 14 14.73 5.23 27.48
N ARG A 15 14.74 4.79 26.21
CA ARG A 15 15.62 5.38 25.18
C ARG A 15 14.86 6.25 24.17
N THR A 16 15.43 7.39 23.81
CA THR A 16 14.98 8.20 22.66
C THR A 16 15.21 7.42 21.37
N LEU A 17 14.17 7.27 20.57
CA LEU A 17 14.25 6.54 19.30
C LEU A 17 14.97 7.40 18.26
N ARG A 18 15.84 6.76 17.47
CA ARG A 18 16.43 7.41 16.31
C ARG A 18 15.44 7.35 15.16
N SER A 19 15.02 8.50 14.67
CA SER A 19 14.11 8.61 13.54
C SER A 19 14.77 9.24 12.32
N ALA A 20 14.24 8.92 11.15
CA ALA A 20 14.56 9.59 9.91
C ALA A 20 13.29 9.98 9.16
N VAL A 21 13.34 11.08 8.43
CA VAL A 21 12.27 11.54 7.56
C VAL A 21 12.75 11.47 6.11
N VAL A 22 12.09 10.65 5.30
CA VAL A 22 12.29 10.60 3.84
C VAL A 22 11.17 11.41 3.20
N VAL A 23 11.51 12.58 2.66
CA VAL A 23 10.52 13.55 2.17
C VAL A 23 10.63 13.81 0.68
N ASN A 24 9.49 13.79 0.00
CA ASN A 24 9.36 14.30 -1.35
C ASN A 24 9.07 15.81 -1.30
N PRO A 25 10.06 16.67 -1.57
CA PRO A 25 9.91 18.11 -1.39
C PRO A 25 8.89 18.72 -2.35
N VAL A 26 8.62 18.07 -3.50
CA VAL A 26 7.63 18.54 -4.48
C VAL A 26 6.19 18.35 -4.00
N LYS A 27 5.97 17.43 -3.05
CA LYS A 27 4.65 17.13 -2.49
C LYS A 27 4.31 17.96 -1.26
N VAL A 28 5.27 18.70 -0.72
CA VAL A 28 5.12 19.55 0.46
C VAL A 28 5.16 21.01 0.04
N ALA A 29 4.11 21.77 0.36
CA ALA A 29 3.98 23.15 -0.11
C ALA A 29 5.01 24.11 0.54
N ASP A 30 5.23 23.97 1.84
CA ASP A 30 6.26 24.69 2.60
C ASP A 30 7.08 23.66 3.41
N LEU A 31 8.26 23.34 2.89
CA LEU A 31 9.14 22.34 3.49
C LEU A 31 9.71 22.81 4.84
N ASP A 32 9.94 24.11 5.02
CA ASP A 32 10.51 24.64 6.27
C ASP A 32 9.46 24.62 7.39
N GLU A 33 8.21 24.98 7.08
CA GLU A 33 7.09 24.82 8.02
C GLU A 33 6.84 23.34 8.35
N PHE A 34 6.88 22.47 7.35
CA PHE A 34 6.72 21.04 7.55
C PHE A 34 7.81 20.47 8.46
N ARG A 35 9.08 20.84 8.23
CA ARG A 35 10.21 20.48 9.10
C ARG A 35 10.00 20.94 10.53
N ARG A 36 9.67 22.22 10.73
CA ARG A 36 9.39 22.77 12.07
C ARG A 36 8.27 22.00 12.77
N THR A 37 7.20 21.68 12.04
CA THR A 37 6.04 20.97 12.59
C THR A 37 6.42 19.55 13.03
N VAL A 38 7.10 18.79 12.17
CA VAL A 38 7.53 17.41 12.46
C VAL A 38 8.56 17.39 13.59
N ASP A 39 9.59 18.25 13.52
CA ASP A 39 10.63 18.32 14.55
C ASP A 39 10.04 18.73 15.91
N GLY A 40 9.13 19.71 15.92
CA GLY A 40 8.44 20.15 17.13
C GLY A 40 7.54 19.08 17.74
N ALA A 41 6.74 18.38 16.93
CA ALA A 41 5.89 17.30 17.40
C ALA A 41 6.69 16.13 17.98
N LEU A 42 7.80 15.75 17.32
CA LEU A 42 8.70 14.72 17.82
C LEU A 42 9.40 15.16 19.11
N ALA A 43 9.85 16.41 19.20
CA ALA A 43 10.46 16.96 20.41
C ALA A 43 9.48 16.99 21.59
N ALA A 44 8.23 17.43 21.37
CA ALA A 44 7.17 17.41 22.38
C ALA A 44 6.87 16.00 22.89
N ALA A 45 6.98 15.00 22.01
CA ALA A 45 6.87 13.58 22.36
C ALA A 45 8.16 12.98 22.99
N GLY A 46 9.20 13.79 23.21
CA GLY A 46 10.47 13.36 23.82
C GLY A 46 11.42 12.61 22.87
N TRP A 47 11.26 12.73 21.56
CA TRP A 47 12.16 12.13 20.57
C TRP A 47 13.33 13.06 20.27
N SER A 48 14.43 12.47 19.79
CA SER A 48 15.54 13.25 19.23
C SER A 48 15.16 13.82 17.86
N ALA A 49 15.80 14.90 17.44
CA ALA A 49 15.59 15.47 16.11
C ALA A 49 15.85 14.41 15.02
N PRO A 50 14.93 14.23 14.06
CA PRO A 50 15.08 13.23 13.01
C PRO A 50 16.19 13.61 12.02
N ALA A 51 16.80 12.59 11.40
CA ALA A 51 17.63 12.80 10.23
C ALA A 51 16.75 13.05 9.00
N TRP A 52 17.01 14.12 8.25
CA TRP A 52 16.21 14.50 7.08
C TRP A 52 16.87 14.07 5.77
N TYR A 53 16.11 13.38 4.93
CA TYR A 53 16.53 12.94 3.61
C TYR A 53 15.51 13.38 2.56
N GLU A 54 15.92 14.25 1.65
CA GLU A 54 15.09 14.68 0.52
C GLU A 54 15.24 13.70 -0.65
N THR A 55 14.12 13.30 -1.25
CA THR A 55 14.10 12.45 -2.44
C THR A 55 14.42 13.25 -3.70
N THR A 56 14.90 12.58 -4.74
CA THR A 56 15.08 13.19 -6.07
C THR A 56 14.17 12.52 -7.10
N VAL A 57 14.22 12.99 -8.35
CA VAL A 57 13.48 12.36 -9.45
C VAL A 57 14.05 10.98 -9.77
N GLU A 58 15.37 10.83 -9.64
CA GLU A 58 16.11 9.60 -9.91
C GLU A 58 15.97 8.58 -8.78
N ASP A 59 15.87 9.06 -7.53
CA ASP A 59 15.64 8.23 -6.35
C ASP A 59 14.45 8.76 -5.53
N PRO A 60 13.25 8.18 -5.74
CA PRO A 60 12.03 8.66 -5.13
C PRO A 60 11.88 8.29 -3.64
N GLY A 61 12.94 7.73 -3.01
CA GLY A 61 12.97 7.46 -1.57
C GLY A 61 13.65 6.15 -1.16
N ARG A 62 14.08 5.31 -2.11
CA ARG A 62 14.65 4.00 -1.77
C ARG A 62 16.03 4.17 -1.17
N GLY A 63 16.93 4.87 -1.84
CA GLY A 63 18.30 5.06 -1.34
C GLY A 63 18.33 5.92 -0.09
N GLN A 64 17.41 6.89 0.05
CA GLN A 64 17.26 7.67 1.28
C GLN A 64 16.84 6.79 2.47
N ALA A 65 15.89 5.87 2.27
CA ALA A 65 15.49 4.93 3.30
C ALA A 65 16.62 3.92 3.62
N GLU A 66 17.34 3.42 2.62
CA GLU A 66 18.52 2.56 2.83
C GLU A 66 19.61 3.29 3.65
N GLN A 67 19.89 4.57 3.34
CA GLN A 67 20.81 5.41 4.13
C GLN A 67 20.33 5.61 5.58
N ALA A 68 19.03 5.81 5.79
CA ALA A 68 18.46 5.93 7.12
C ALA A 68 18.65 4.64 7.94
N VAL A 69 18.45 3.47 7.32
CA VAL A 69 18.70 2.16 7.95
C VAL A 69 20.18 2.03 8.32
N GLU A 70 21.10 2.36 7.41
CA GLU A 70 22.55 2.32 7.66
C GLU A 70 22.98 3.29 8.78
N ALA A 71 22.32 4.45 8.89
CA ALA A 71 22.52 5.40 9.98
C ALA A 71 21.93 4.93 11.33
N GLY A 72 21.22 3.80 11.35
CA GLY A 72 20.64 3.19 12.54
C GLY A 72 19.31 3.79 12.98
N ALA A 73 18.53 4.33 12.04
CA ALA A 73 17.15 4.72 12.31
C ALA A 73 16.34 3.49 12.76
N GLU A 74 15.48 3.69 13.75
CA GLU A 74 14.52 2.70 14.26
C GLU A 74 13.13 2.94 13.65
N VAL A 75 12.83 4.19 13.28
CA VAL A 75 11.60 4.60 12.59
C VAL A 75 11.93 5.50 11.40
N VAL A 76 11.36 5.19 10.24
CA VAL A 76 11.42 6.01 9.03
C VAL A 76 10.03 6.56 8.74
N PHE A 77 9.91 7.88 8.74
CA PHE A 77 8.73 8.60 8.30
C PHE A 77 8.80 8.82 6.78
N ALA A 78 7.90 8.19 6.02
CA ALA A 78 7.78 8.37 4.58
C ALA A 78 6.78 9.50 4.27
N CYS A 79 7.30 10.64 3.84
CA CYS A 79 6.55 11.86 3.56
C CYS A 79 6.43 12.09 2.06
N GLY A 80 5.35 11.62 1.44
CA GLY A 80 5.19 11.76 -0.01
C GLY A 80 3.91 11.12 -0.54
N GLY A 81 3.88 10.91 -1.85
CA GLY A 81 2.84 10.11 -2.49
C GLY A 81 3.19 8.61 -2.51
N ASP A 82 2.35 7.82 -3.18
CA ASP A 82 2.45 6.36 -3.23
C ASP A 82 3.83 5.85 -3.67
N GLY A 83 4.42 6.46 -4.71
CA GLY A 83 5.76 6.06 -5.18
C GLY A 83 6.86 6.25 -4.12
N THR A 84 6.79 7.31 -3.30
CA THR A 84 7.77 7.54 -2.21
C THR A 84 7.56 6.53 -1.08
N VAL A 85 6.31 6.29 -0.70
CA VAL A 85 5.95 5.30 0.32
C VAL A 85 6.40 3.91 -0.11
N MET A 86 6.14 3.51 -1.35
CA MET A 86 6.52 2.19 -1.86
C MET A 86 8.03 2.03 -2.07
N ALA A 87 8.75 3.11 -2.39
CA ALA A 87 10.21 3.11 -2.40
C ALA A 87 10.77 2.85 -0.99
N CYS A 88 10.20 3.49 0.04
CA CYS A 88 10.54 3.23 1.44
C CYS A 88 10.17 1.80 1.85
N VAL A 89 8.96 1.32 1.55
CA VAL A 89 8.57 -0.08 1.81
C VAL A 89 9.58 -1.06 1.21
N THR A 90 10.01 -0.81 -0.04
CA THR A 90 10.98 -1.69 -0.71
C THR A 90 12.35 -1.70 -0.01
N ALA A 91 12.80 -0.57 0.52
CA ALA A 91 14.05 -0.45 1.28
C ALA A 91 13.97 -1.09 2.67
N LEU A 92 12.84 -0.93 3.36
CA LEU A 92 12.66 -1.35 4.75
C LEU A 92 12.20 -2.82 4.87
N ALA A 93 11.66 -3.41 3.79
CA ALA A 93 11.20 -4.79 3.80
C ALA A 93 12.35 -5.77 4.10
N GLY A 94 12.24 -6.50 5.22
CA GLY A 94 13.24 -7.43 5.74
C GLY A 94 14.19 -6.80 6.76
N THR A 95 14.00 -5.53 7.10
CA THR A 95 14.74 -4.84 8.18
C THR A 95 13.91 -4.79 9.46
N ASP A 96 14.56 -4.44 10.57
CA ASP A 96 13.88 -4.19 11.85
C ASP A 96 13.39 -2.73 11.98
N VAL A 97 13.50 -1.91 10.92
CA VAL A 97 13.12 -0.49 10.96
C VAL A 97 11.63 -0.32 10.64
N ALA A 98 10.92 0.41 11.49
CA ALA A 98 9.49 0.66 11.30
C ALA A 98 9.22 1.79 10.31
N LEU A 99 8.17 1.63 9.52
CA LEU A 99 7.65 2.64 8.60
C LEU A 99 6.49 3.38 9.26
N ALA A 100 6.58 4.71 9.33
CA ALA A 100 5.44 5.59 9.59
C ALA A 100 5.08 6.33 8.29
N VAL A 101 3.81 6.29 7.88
CA VAL A 101 3.37 6.96 6.65
C VAL A 101 2.87 8.35 7.01
N LEU A 102 3.48 9.39 6.44
CA LEU A 102 3.01 10.78 6.50
C LEU A 102 2.49 11.17 5.11
N PRO A 103 1.23 10.86 4.80
CA PRO A 103 0.71 10.97 3.44
C PRO A 103 0.68 12.43 2.95
N GLN A 104 1.32 12.69 1.81
CA GLN A 104 1.31 13.99 1.11
C GLN A 104 0.81 13.84 -0.35
N GLY A 105 0.26 12.67 -0.69
CA GLY A 105 -0.29 12.36 -2.00
C GLY A 105 -1.82 12.49 -2.08
N THR A 106 -2.34 12.39 -3.30
CA THR A 106 -3.80 12.38 -3.55
C THR A 106 -4.41 10.98 -3.41
N GLY A 107 -3.63 9.93 -3.69
CA GLY A 107 -4.09 8.54 -3.68
C GLY A 107 -3.88 7.82 -2.36
N ASN A 108 -2.69 7.98 -1.76
CA ASN A 108 -2.24 7.39 -0.49
C ASN A 108 -2.73 5.94 -0.34
N LEU A 109 -2.49 5.12 -1.36
CA LEU A 109 -3.02 3.78 -1.53
C LEU A 109 -2.70 2.89 -0.33
N LEU A 110 -1.50 2.95 0.22
CA LEU A 110 -1.16 2.15 1.40
C LEU A 110 -2.04 2.55 2.60
N ALA A 111 -2.05 3.84 2.96
CA ALA A 111 -2.86 4.35 4.07
C ALA A 111 -4.35 4.06 3.84
N ALA A 112 -4.86 4.36 2.64
CA ALA A 112 -6.28 4.18 2.29
C ALA A 112 -6.73 2.70 2.31
N ASN A 113 -5.88 1.75 1.87
CA ASN A 113 -6.24 0.33 1.85
C ASN A 113 -6.09 -0.34 3.22
N LEU A 114 -5.15 0.15 4.05
CA LEU A 114 -5.03 -0.27 5.45
C LEU A 114 -6.02 0.47 6.38
N GLY A 115 -6.65 1.54 5.87
CA GLY A 115 -7.59 2.40 6.59
C GLY A 115 -6.94 3.31 7.64
N LEU A 116 -5.67 3.65 7.42
CA LEU A 116 -4.98 4.68 8.18
C LEU A 116 -5.44 6.06 7.77
N SER A 117 -5.38 7.00 8.70
CA SER A 117 -5.70 8.41 8.43
C SER A 117 -4.74 9.01 7.40
N ASN A 118 -5.27 9.94 6.60
CA ASN A 118 -4.47 10.73 5.65
C ASN A 118 -3.94 12.03 6.26
N ASP A 119 -4.13 12.22 7.56
CA ASP A 119 -3.69 13.41 8.26
C ASP A 119 -2.24 13.27 8.78
N LEU A 120 -1.49 14.36 8.70
CA LEU A 120 -0.11 14.43 9.18
C LEU A 120 -0.02 14.15 10.68
N ALA A 121 -0.95 14.74 11.44
CA ALA A 121 -0.98 14.64 12.89
C ALA A 121 -1.23 13.19 13.32
N ALA A 122 -2.17 12.52 12.66
CA ALA A 122 -2.42 11.08 12.86
C ALA A 122 -1.17 10.22 12.59
N GLY A 123 -0.43 10.48 11.50
CA GLY A 123 0.78 9.72 11.18
C GLY A 123 1.92 9.93 12.17
N LEU A 124 2.04 11.14 12.75
CA LEU A 124 2.97 11.43 13.83
C LEU A 124 2.57 10.73 15.13
N GLU A 125 1.29 10.83 15.51
CA GLU A 125 0.75 10.21 16.72
C GLU A 125 0.97 8.70 16.73
N VAL A 126 0.64 8.04 15.62
CA VAL A 126 0.78 6.58 15.49
C VAL A 126 2.24 6.13 15.68
N ALA A 127 3.21 6.93 15.27
CA ALA A 127 4.62 6.64 15.54
C ALA A 127 5.00 6.90 17.00
N VAL A 128 4.48 7.97 17.61
CA VAL A 128 4.73 8.36 19.00
C VAL A 128 4.12 7.36 20.00
N GLU A 129 2.93 6.84 19.71
CA GLU A 129 2.29 5.75 20.47
C GLU A 129 3.07 4.43 20.39
N ARG A 130 4.03 4.33 19.46
CA ARG A 130 4.90 3.17 19.25
C ARG A 130 4.12 1.89 18.91
N GLY A 131 2.87 2.03 18.46
CA GLY A 131 2.08 0.92 17.94
C GLY A 131 2.66 0.45 16.62
N MET A 132 3.12 -0.81 16.54
CA MET A 132 3.69 -1.38 15.32
C MET A 132 3.16 -2.79 15.05
N ARG A 133 2.89 -3.10 13.79
CA ARG A 133 2.52 -4.45 13.34
C ARG A 133 3.42 -4.88 12.20
N ARG A 134 3.81 -6.16 12.19
CA ARG A 134 4.48 -6.76 11.04
C ARG A 134 3.46 -7.08 9.97
N LEU A 135 3.71 -6.58 8.77
CA LEU A 135 2.91 -6.88 7.59
C LEU A 135 3.72 -7.72 6.62
N ASP A 136 2.99 -8.54 5.87
CA ASP A 136 3.52 -9.22 4.72
C ASP A 136 3.69 -8.24 3.56
N VAL A 137 4.69 -8.51 2.73
CA VAL A 137 4.97 -7.69 1.54
C VAL A 137 5.10 -8.60 0.33
N GLY A 138 4.38 -8.26 -0.73
CA GLY A 138 4.52 -8.92 -2.01
C GLY A 138 5.75 -8.44 -2.75
N VAL A 139 6.44 -9.34 -3.44
CA VAL A 139 7.71 -9.04 -4.15
C VAL A 139 7.63 -9.45 -5.60
N VAL A 140 8.01 -8.54 -6.49
CA VAL A 140 8.13 -8.74 -7.94
C VAL A 140 9.50 -8.25 -8.39
N GLY A 141 10.41 -9.19 -8.67
CA GLY A 141 11.80 -8.86 -8.97
C GLY A 141 12.50 -8.24 -7.77
N ASP A 142 12.94 -7.00 -7.92
CA ASP A 142 13.60 -6.16 -6.91
C ASP A 142 12.67 -5.15 -6.23
N LYS A 143 11.40 -5.12 -6.63
CA LYS A 143 10.38 -4.19 -6.11
C LYS A 143 9.38 -4.89 -5.21
N CYS A 144 8.87 -4.15 -4.25
CA CYS A 144 7.80 -4.59 -3.37
C CYS A 144 6.44 -4.00 -3.79
N PHE A 145 5.37 -4.66 -3.37
CA PHE A 145 4.01 -4.15 -3.35
C PHE A 145 3.38 -4.53 -2.00
N ALA A 146 2.64 -3.61 -1.40
CA ALA A 146 1.98 -3.78 -0.11
C ALA A 146 0.49 -4.07 -0.27
N VAL A 147 -0.15 -3.64 -1.36
CA VAL A 147 -1.60 -3.81 -1.59
C VAL A 147 -1.87 -4.86 -2.66
N MET A 148 -1.42 -4.62 -3.89
CA MET A 148 -1.61 -5.55 -5.01
C MET A 148 -0.67 -5.32 -6.19
N ALA A 149 -0.36 -6.41 -6.88
CA ALA A 149 0.18 -6.39 -8.22
C ALA A 149 -0.90 -6.77 -9.25
N GLY A 150 -0.73 -6.31 -10.49
CA GLY A 150 -1.68 -6.57 -11.57
C GLY A 150 -0.99 -6.90 -12.89
N MET A 151 -1.60 -7.80 -13.67
CA MET A 151 -1.26 -8.00 -15.08
C MET A 151 -2.51 -7.86 -15.95
N GLY A 152 -2.42 -6.97 -16.94
CA GLY A 152 -3.40 -6.76 -17.98
C GLY A 152 -4.35 -5.62 -17.75
N PHE A 153 -5.64 -5.92 -17.89
CA PHE A 153 -6.68 -4.91 -17.85
C PHE A 153 -7.05 -4.55 -16.41
N ASP A 154 -6.08 -4.01 -15.67
CA ASP A 154 -6.33 -3.08 -14.56
C ASP A 154 -5.04 -2.37 -14.14
N ALA A 155 -4.92 -1.10 -14.55
CA ALA A 155 -3.94 -0.14 -14.07
C ALA A 155 -4.22 1.30 -14.55
N GLN A 156 -5.11 1.49 -15.55
CA GLN A 156 -5.46 2.82 -16.09
C GLN A 156 -6.97 3.13 -16.08
N MET A 157 -7.84 2.23 -15.60
CA MET A 157 -9.29 2.42 -15.77
C MET A 157 -9.98 3.27 -14.70
N LEU A 158 -9.27 3.63 -13.62
CA LEU A 158 -9.79 4.57 -12.61
C LEU A 158 -9.06 5.92 -12.62
N ASP A 159 -7.91 6.04 -13.30
CA ASP A 159 -7.06 7.24 -13.21
C ASP A 159 -7.01 8.11 -14.49
N SER A 160 -7.85 7.86 -15.49
CA SER A 160 -7.95 8.76 -16.65
C SER A 160 -9.08 9.78 -16.57
N THR A 161 -9.65 10.03 -15.39
CA THR A 161 -10.64 11.10 -15.23
C THR A 161 -10.46 11.78 -13.88
N SER A 162 -9.76 12.91 -13.93
CA SER A 162 -9.69 13.93 -12.89
C SER A 162 -11.02 14.08 -12.15
N GLU A 163 -10.96 14.30 -10.83
CA GLU A 163 -12.12 14.62 -10.00
C GLU A 163 -12.97 15.79 -10.54
N THR A 164 -12.38 16.64 -11.37
CA THR A 164 -13.07 17.73 -12.08
C THR A 164 -14.07 17.26 -13.14
N THR A 165 -13.89 16.05 -13.70
CA THR A 165 -14.83 15.46 -14.66
C THR A 165 -16.02 14.78 -13.97
N LYS A 166 -15.84 14.30 -12.72
CA LYS A 166 -16.91 13.68 -11.91
C LYS A 166 -18.12 14.61 -11.72
N LYS A 167 -17.92 15.93 -11.66
CA LYS A 167 -18.99 16.91 -11.38
C LYS A 167 -19.73 17.44 -12.63
N ARG A 168 -19.23 17.24 -13.85
CA ARG A 168 -19.77 17.90 -15.07
C ARG A 168 -20.53 17.02 -16.06
N ILE A 169 -20.20 15.72 -16.18
CA ILE A 169 -20.65 14.90 -17.34
C ILE A 169 -21.51 13.68 -16.93
N GLY A 170 -21.51 13.31 -15.65
CA GLY A 170 -22.37 12.24 -15.11
C GLY A 170 -21.97 10.81 -15.52
N TRP A 171 -22.60 9.83 -14.88
CA TRP A 171 -22.40 8.37 -15.01
C TRP A 171 -22.28 7.80 -16.44
N PRO A 172 -22.94 8.34 -17.50
CA PRO A 172 -22.87 7.76 -18.84
C PRO A 172 -21.48 7.78 -19.49
N ALA A 173 -20.63 8.78 -19.21
CA ALA A 173 -19.27 8.85 -19.76
C ALA A 173 -18.36 7.74 -19.20
N TYR A 174 -18.53 7.40 -17.92
CA TYR A 174 -17.83 6.30 -17.26
C TYR A 174 -18.17 4.94 -17.88
N VAL A 175 -19.46 4.70 -18.15
CA VAL A 175 -19.92 3.49 -18.83
C VAL A 175 -19.37 3.40 -20.26
N MET A 176 -19.29 4.52 -20.98
CA MET A 176 -18.78 4.54 -22.35
C MET A 176 -17.27 4.35 -22.42
N GLY A 177 -16.51 4.87 -21.44
CA GLY A 177 -15.07 4.62 -21.27
C GLY A 177 -14.80 3.13 -21.02
N ALA A 178 -15.47 2.53 -20.03
CA ALA A 178 -15.38 1.09 -19.77
C ALA A 178 -15.82 0.24 -20.98
N ALA A 179 -16.85 0.67 -21.72
CA ALA A 179 -17.37 -0.05 -22.88
C ALA A 179 -16.40 -0.13 -24.07
N ARG A 180 -15.53 0.88 -24.26
CA ARG A 180 -14.51 0.87 -25.35
C ARG A 180 -13.54 -0.28 -25.16
N HIS A 181 -13.16 -0.56 -23.92
CA HIS A 181 -12.21 -1.61 -23.59
C HIS A 181 -12.82 -3.02 -23.51
N LEU A 182 -14.15 -3.14 -23.50
CA LEU A 182 -14.81 -4.44 -23.66
C LEU A 182 -14.47 -5.12 -24.98
N ARG A 183 -14.07 -4.36 -26.01
CA ARG A 183 -13.63 -4.88 -27.31
C ARG A 183 -12.23 -5.50 -27.29
N ASP A 184 -11.44 -5.25 -26.25
CA ASP A 184 -10.09 -5.78 -26.16
C ASP A 184 -10.12 -7.32 -26.12
N ARG A 185 -9.12 -7.96 -26.70
CA ARG A 185 -9.05 -9.43 -26.70
C ARG A 185 -8.61 -9.92 -25.32
N PRO A 186 -9.34 -10.87 -24.70
CA PRO A 186 -8.91 -11.53 -23.47
C PRO A 186 -7.47 -12.03 -23.59
N MET A 187 -6.69 -11.86 -22.53
CA MET A 187 -5.36 -12.43 -22.44
C MET A 187 -5.45 -13.95 -22.31
N ARG A 188 -4.56 -14.66 -23.02
CA ARG A 188 -4.31 -16.08 -22.75
C ARG A 188 -3.18 -16.13 -21.74
N VAL A 189 -3.48 -16.60 -20.54
CA VAL A 189 -2.53 -16.68 -19.43
C VAL A 189 -2.38 -18.10 -18.93
N SER A 190 -1.19 -18.37 -18.45
CA SER A 190 -0.80 -19.55 -17.69
C SER A 190 -0.50 -19.08 -16.28
N VAL A 191 -1.30 -19.49 -15.30
CA VAL A 191 -1.13 -19.13 -13.89
C VAL A 191 -0.60 -20.36 -13.15
N ARG A 192 0.60 -20.25 -12.59
CA ARG A 192 1.24 -21.29 -11.78
C ARG A 192 1.25 -20.81 -10.34
N VAL A 193 0.61 -21.58 -9.46
CA VAL A 193 0.48 -21.30 -8.02
C VAL A 193 1.32 -22.31 -7.25
N ASP A 194 2.24 -21.83 -6.41
CA ASP A 194 3.09 -22.64 -5.53
C ASP A 194 3.78 -23.83 -6.24
N GLY A 195 4.29 -23.58 -7.44
CA GLY A 195 4.97 -24.60 -8.26
C GLY A 195 4.07 -25.70 -8.85
N LYS A 196 2.76 -25.68 -8.59
CA LYS A 196 1.80 -26.65 -9.12
C LYS A 196 1.68 -26.55 -10.65
N PRO A 197 1.12 -27.57 -11.33
CA PRO A 197 0.92 -27.51 -12.78
C PRO A 197 0.16 -26.24 -13.22
N PRO A 198 0.60 -25.58 -14.31
CA PRO A 198 0.03 -24.30 -14.72
C PRO A 198 -1.44 -24.42 -15.16
N LEU A 199 -2.28 -23.53 -14.65
CA LEU A 199 -3.66 -23.36 -15.04
C LEU A 199 -3.76 -22.43 -16.24
N ARG A 200 -4.20 -22.95 -17.39
CA ARG A 200 -4.48 -22.11 -18.57
C ARG A 200 -5.83 -21.43 -18.43
N ARG A 201 -5.87 -20.12 -18.58
CA ARG A 201 -7.07 -19.29 -18.49
C ARG A 201 -7.13 -18.24 -19.61
N ARG A 202 -8.35 -17.80 -19.91
CA ARG A 202 -8.61 -16.60 -20.72
C ARG A 202 -9.13 -15.52 -19.80
N ALA A 203 -8.27 -14.59 -19.43
CA ALA A 203 -8.57 -13.54 -18.46
C ALA A 203 -8.71 -12.17 -19.13
N ARG A 204 -9.29 -11.22 -18.42
CA ARG A 204 -9.19 -9.78 -18.69
C ARG A 204 -8.06 -9.17 -17.89
N SER A 205 -8.04 -9.51 -16.61
CA SER A 205 -7.02 -9.10 -15.65
C SER A 205 -6.66 -10.28 -14.76
N VAL A 206 -5.44 -10.30 -14.27
CA VAL A 206 -5.03 -11.11 -13.13
C VAL A 206 -4.50 -10.17 -12.07
N LEU A 207 -5.13 -10.19 -10.90
CA LEU A 207 -4.71 -9.43 -9.73
C LEU A 207 -4.03 -10.39 -8.75
N VAL A 208 -3.00 -9.90 -8.08
CA VAL A 208 -2.30 -10.59 -6.99
C VAL A 208 -2.34 -9.64 -5.80
N ALA A 209 -3.24 -9.89 -4.86
CA ALA A 209 -3.50 -9.00 -3.75
C ALA A 209 -2.87 -9.51 -2.46
N ASN A 210 -2.31 -8.60 -1.69
CA ASN A 210 -1.90 -8.76 -0.30
C ASN A 210 -2.99 -8.20 0.65
N VAL A 211 -3.70 -7.15 0.22
CA VAL A 211 -4.79 -6.54 0.98
C VAL A 211 -6.11 -6.73 0.24
N GLY A 212 -7.14 -7.17 0.95
CA GLY A 212 -8.47 -7.42 0.37
C GLY A 212 -9.34 -6.20 0.10
N ARG A 213 -8.97 -5.06 0.66
CA ARG A 213 -9.65 -3.77 0.51
C ARG A 213 -9.13 -3.03 -0.71
N LEU A 214 -10.06 -2.32 -1.35
CA LEU A 214 -9.81 -1.29 -2.34
C LEU A 214 -10.09 0.09 -1.72
N GLN A 215 -9.58 1.15 -2.35
CA GLN A 215 -9.92 2.54 -2.02
C GLN A 215 -11.44 2.74 -1.90
N GLY A 216 -11.86 3.43 -0.84
CA GLY A 216 -13.28 3.65 -0.51
C GLY A 216 -13.92 2.54 0.34
N GLY A 217 -13.12 1.65 0.95
CA GLY A 217 -13.58 0.66 1.93
C GLY A 217 -14.27 -0.57 1.34
N VAL A 218 -14.23 -0.74 0.02
CA VAL A 218 -14.83 -1.87 -0.68
C VAL A 218 -13.90 -3.08 -0.60
N ARG A 219 -14.36 -4.21 -0.03
CA ARG A 219 -13.60 -5.46 -0.02
C ARG A 219 -13.80 -6.21 -1.34
N LEU A 220 -12.77 -6.26 -2.18
CA LEU A 220 -12.76 -7.05 -3.41
C LEU A 220 -12.50 -8.53 -3.09
N LEU A 221 -11.58 -8.79 -2.17
CA LEU A 221 -11.19 -10.11 -1.70
C LEU A 221 -11.43 -10.13 -0.19
N THR A 222 -12.44 -10.86 0.25
CA THR A 222 -12.94 -10.71 1.64
C THR A 222 -12.00 -11.35 2.66
N ASP A 223 -11.24 -12.36 2.22
CA ASP A 223 -10.36 -13.19 3.03
C ASP A 223 -8.88 -12.80 2.95
N ALA A 224 -8.53 -11.76 2.18
CA ALA A 224 -7.16 -11.31 2.02
C ALA A 224 -6.76 -10.40 3.18
N GLU A 225 -5.89 -10.91 4.05
CA GLU A 225 -5.37 -10.23 5.24
C GLU A 225 -3.87 -9.90 5.05
N PRO A 226 -3.42 -8.73 5.51
CA PRO A 226 -2.06 -8.24 5.23
C PRO A 226 -0.93 -8.96 5.98
N ASP A 227 -1.24 -9.93 6.84
CA ASP A 227 -0.30 -10.61 7.73
C ASP A 227 -0.59 -12.12 7.90
N ASP A 228 -1.26 -12.73 6.92
CA ASP A 228 -1.67 -14.15 6.97
C ASP A 228 -0.69 -15.13 6.27
N GLY A 229 0.36 -14.60 5.63
CA GLY A 229 1.38 -15.32 4.88
C GLY A 229 0.97 -15.72 3.46
N TRP A 230 -0.08 -15.13 2.89
CA TRP A 230 -0.61 -15.49 1.57
C TRP A 230 -0.86 -14.28 0.66
N LEU A 231 -0.85 -14.57 -0.65
CA LEU A 231 -1.38 -13.69 -1.68
C LEU A 231 -2.67 -14.29 -2.24
N ASP A 232 -3.66 -13.43 -2.46
CA ASP A 232 -4.90 -13.77 -3.15
C ASP A 232 -4.81 -13.43 -4.64
N VAL A 233 -4.80 -14.46 -5.46
CA VAL A 233 -4.69 -14.38 -6.91
C VAL A 233 -6.08 -14.43 -7.52
N ALA A 234 -6.58 -13.29 -7.99
CA ALA A 234 -7.87 -13.18 -8.65
C ALA A 234 -7.72 -13.16 -10.17
N VAL A 235 -8.30 -14.15 -10.85
CA VAL A 235 -8.38 -14.22 -12.32
C VAL A 235 -9.75 -13.70 -12.75
N LEU A 236 -9.78 -12.51 -13.33
CA LEU A 236 -11.01 -11.86 -13.77
C LEU A 236 -11.30 -12.25 -15.22
N THR A 237 -12.49 -12.78 -15.48
CA THR A 237 -12.93 -13.25 -16.81
C THR A 237 -14.20 -12.57 -17.37
N PRO A 238 -14.58 -11.32 -17.00
CA PRO A 238 -15.80 -10.71 -17.52
C PRO A 238 -15.72 -10.47 -19.04
N ARG A 239 -16.75 -10.94 -19.75
CA ARG A 239 -16.80 -10.88 -21.23
C ARG A 239 -17.58 -9.69 -21.79
N THR A 240 -18.51 -9.13 -21.02
CA THR A 240 -19.50 -8.13 -21.47
C THR A 240 -19.71 -7.09 -20.39
N LEU A 241 -20.30 -5.95 -20.72
CA LEU A 241 -20.64 -4.89 -19.75
C LEU A 241 -21.52 -5.44 -18.62
N ARG A 242 -22.47 -6.32 -18.96
CA ARG A 242 -23.34 -6.98 -17.97
C ARG A 242 -22.55 -7.84 -16.98
N HIS A 243 -21.49 -8.51 -17.42
CA HIS A 243 -20.61 -9.27 -16.51
C HIS A 243 -19.84 -8.34 -15.57
N TRP A 244 -19.35 -7.21 -16.07
CA TRP A 244 -18.69 -6.20 -15.23
C TRP A 244 -19.66 -5.58 -14.21
N LEU A 245 -20.88 -5.24 -14.62
CA LEU A 245 -21.91 -4.73 -13.69
C LEU A 245 -22.30 -5.78 -12.65
N ALA A 246 -22.46 -7.04 -13.06
CA ALA A 246 -22.76 -8.13 -12.13
C ALA A 246 -21.62 -8.39 -11.13
N MET A 247 -20.37 -8.29 -11.58
CA MET A 247 -19.17 -8.37 -10.74
C MET A 247 -19.15 -7.21 -9.73
N GLY A 248 -19.26 -5.96 -10.19
CA GLY A 248 -19.28 -4.79 -9.29
C GLY A 248 -20.43 -4.83 -8.29
N TRP A 249 -21.61 -5.31 -8.69
CA TRP A 249 -22.75 -5.50 -7.80
C TRP A 249 -22.54 -6.60 -6.76
N ALA A 250 -21.89 -7.70 -7.14
CA ALA A 250 -21.56 -8.79 -6.22
C ALA A 250 -20.51 -8.36 -5.18
N VAL A 251 -19.50 -7.58 -5.60
CA VAL A 251 -18.49 -6.97 -4.73
C VAL A 251 -19.15 -5.98 -3.75
N LEU A 252 -20.00 -5.08 -4.24
CA LEU A 252 -20.73 -4.13 -3.38
C LEU A 252 -21.62 -4.82 -2.34
N ARG A 253 -22.23 -5.95 -2.72
CA ARG A 253 -23.07 -6.77 -1.83
C ARG A 253 -22.28 -7.77 -0.96
N ARG A 254 -20.94 -7.74 -1.00
CA ARG A 254 -20.05 -8.64 -0.24
C ARG A 254 -20.44 -10.11 -0.39
N ARG A 255 -20.71 -10.56 -1.62
CA ARG A 255 -21.04 -11.96 -1.88
C ARG A 255 -19.78 -12.82 -1.87
N ASP A 256 -19.84 -13.96 -1.19
CA ASP A 256 -18.76 -14.96 -1.14
C ASP A 256 -18.29 -15.42 -2.53
N ARG A 257 -19.20 -15.41 -3.51
CA ARG A 257 -18.90 -15.75 -4.91
C ARG A 257 -19.21 -14.58 -5.83
N VAL A 258 -18.16 -14.06 -6.46
CA VAL A 258 -18.23 -13.02 -7.48
C VAL A 258 -18.23 -13.66 -8.87
N PRO A 259 -19.28 -13.48 -9.69
CA PRO A 259 -19.36 -14.08 -11.02
C PRO A 259 -18.20 -13.64 -11.93
N GLY A 260 -17.57 -14.60 -12.61
CA GLY A 260 -16.46 -14.33 -13.51
C GLY A 260 -15.13 -14.01 -12.81
N MET A 261 -15.03 -14.29 -11.51
CA MET A 261 -13.79 -14.22 -10.73
C MET A 261 -13.43 -15.61 -10.21
N GLU A 262 -12.23 -16.09 -10.51
CA GLU A 262 -11.64 -17.26 -9.86
C GLU A 262 -10.56 -16.76 -8.90
N VAL A 263 -10.56 -17.22 -7.64
CA VAL A 263 -9.59 -16.81 -6.61
C VAL A 263 -8.77 -18.01 -6.14
N PHE A 264 -7.47 -17.82 -5.97
CA PHE A 264 -6.54 -18.81 -5.45
C PHE A 264 -5.64 -18.17 -4.40
N ARG A 265 -5.35 -18.87 -3.31
CA ARG A 265 -4.29 -18.46 -2.38
C ARG A 265 -2.95 -19.03 -2.82
N ALA A 266 -1.90 -18.22 -2.73
CA ALA A 266 -0.55 -18.56 -3.17
C ALA A 266 0.51 -17.92 -2.27
N ARG A 267 1.60 -18.62 -1.98
CA ARG A 267 2.83 -17.99 -1.48
C ARG A 267 3.71 -17.50 -2.62
N SER A 268 3.67 -18.19 -3.75
CA SER A 268 4.36 -17.79 -4.97
C SER A 268 3.46 -18.02 -6.18
N VAL A 269 3.34 -17.00 -7.02
CA VAL A 269 2.57 -17.08 -8.26
C VAL A 269 3.40 -16.61 -9.44
N GLU A 270 3.33 -17.36 -10.53
CA GLU A 270 3.90 -17.00 -11.82
C GLU A 270 2.79 -16.92 -12.87
N ILE A 271 2.61 -15.73 -13.41
CA ILE A 271 1.61 -15.44 -14.45
C ILE A 271 2.36 -15.19 -15.75
N THR A 272 2.11 -16.02 -16.76
CA THR A 272 2.75 -15.90 -18.08
C THR A 272 1.68 -15.70 -19.15
N SER A 273 1.81 -14.65 -19.95
CA SER A 273 0.92 -14.31 -21.06
C SER A 273 1.59 -14.58 -22.42
N THR A 274 0.78 -14.91 -23.42
CA THR A 274 1.28 -15.13 -24.79
C THR A 274 1.75 -13.86 -25.50
N ARG A 275 1.40 -12.67 -24.98
CA ARG A 275 1.80 -11.36 -25.48
C ARG A 275 2.16 -10.45 -24.32
N ALA A 276 2.93 -9.39 -24.57
CA ALA A 276 3.19 -8.38 -23.54
C ALA A 276 1.87 -7.77 -23.05
N GLN A 277 1.76 -7.62 -21.74
CA GLN A 277 0.62 -7.00 -21.06
C GLN A 277 1.14 -5.84 -20.21
N PRO A 278 0.31 -4.79 -20.02
CA PRO A 278 0.52 -3.84 -18.94
C PRO A 278 0.64 -4.57 -17.60
N ARG A 279 1.46 -4.02 -16.71
CA ARG A 279 1.67 -4.54 -15.36
C ARG A 279 1.72 -3.37 -14.39
N GLN A 280 1.32 -3.60 -13.15
CA GLN A 280 1.36 -2.59 -12.10
C GLN A 280 1.74 -3.20 -10.75
N LEU A 281 2.23 -2.35 -9.85
CA LEU A 281 2.46 -2.59 -8.43
C LEU A 281 1.83 -1.41 -7.69
N ASP A 282 0.81 -1.64 -6.87
CA ASP A 282 0.12 -0.62 -6.06
C ASP A 282 -0.25 0.66 -6.84
N GLY A 283 -0.84 0.51 -8.03
CA GLY A 283 -1.23 1.65 -8.88
C GLY A 283 -0.13 2.14 -9.82
N ASP A 284 1.15 1.88 -9.50
CA ASP A 284 2.28 2.32 -10.32
C ASP A 284 2.54 1.36 -11.48
N LEU A 285 2.62 1.92 -12.69
CA LEU A 285 2.92 1.16 -13.90
C LEU A 285 4.38 0.73 -13.93
N ILE A 286 4.61 -0.57 -14.09
CA ILE A 286 5.93 -1.12 -14.42
C ILE A 286 5.99 -1.46 -15.91
N GLU A 287 7.19 -1.69 -16.42
CA GLU A 287 7.39 -2.02 -17.83
C GLU A 287 6.44 -3.15 -18.29
N PRO A 288 5.78 -3.03 -19.45
CA PRO A 288 4.95 -4.10 -19.98
C PRO A 288 5.75 -5.38 -20.17
N GLY A 289 5.16 -6.51 -19.78
CA GLY A 289 5.87 -7.78 -19.73
C GLY A 289 5.01 -8.97 -20.12
N ARG A 290 5.66 -10.07 -20.49
CA ARG A 290 4.98 -11.36 -20.70
C ARG A 290 4.84 -12.18 -19.43
N SER A 291 5.56 -11.82 -18.38
CA SER A 291 5.55 -12.52 -17.09
C SER A 291 5.39 -11.55 -15.92
N LEU A 292 4.72 -12.03 -14.88
CA LEU A 292 4.67 -11.43 -13.56
C LEU A 292 4.86 -12.56 -12.55
N LYS A 293 6.01 -12.55 -11.87
CA LYS A 293 6.29 -13.50 -10.79
C LYS A 293 6.21 -12.72 -9.49
N ALA A 294 5.23 -13.06 -8.67
CA ALA A 294 5.02 -12.47 -7.36
C ALA A 294 5.26 -13.52 -6.27
N THR A 295 5.86 -13.14 -5.16
CA THR A 295 6.06 -14.01 -4.00
C THR A 295 5.83 -13.20 -2.73
N ILE A 296 5.21 -13.81 -1.73
CA ILE A 296 4.98 -13.18 -0.43
C ILE A 296 6.24 -13.26 0.43
N ARG A 297 6.59 -12.18 1.11
CA ARG A 297 7.55 -12.16 2.21
C ARG A 297 6.76 -11.94 3.51
N PRO A 298 6.50 -13.01 4.27
CA PRO A 298 5.70 -12.90 5.47
C PRO A 298 6.40 -12.04 6.52
N GLU A 299 5.62 -11.25 7.23
CA GLU A 299 6.03 -10.42 8.36
C GLU A 299 7.26 -9.54 8.06
N SER A 300 7.41 -9.04 6.84
CA SER A 300 8.66 -8.43 6.39
C SER A 300 8.71 -6.92 6.55
N LEU A 301 7.62 -6.25 6.91
CA LEU A 301 7.59 -4.80 7.12
C LEU A 301 6.99 -4.47 8.47
N TRP A 302 7.73 -3.77 9.32
CA TRP A 302 7.15 -3.10 10.48
C TRP A 302 6.44 -1.83 10.02
N LEU A 303 5.13 -1.73 10.28
CA LEU A 303 4.33 -0.53 10.01
C LEU A 303 3.80 0.04 11.33
N CYS A 304 3.97 1.34 11.54
CA CYS A 304 3.35 2.05 12.65
C CYS A 304 1.83 2.12 12.43
N VAL A 305 1.05 1.67 13.41
CA VAL A 305 -0.42 1.58 13.38
C VAL A 305 -1.00 1.97 14.75
N PRO A 306 -2.21 2.57 14.82
CA PRO A 306 -2.76 3.14 16.06
C PRO A 306 -2.99 2.11 17.18
N ARG A 307 -3.25 0.84 16.85
CA ARG A 307 -3.32 -0.26 17.83
C ARG A 307 -2.62 -1.51 17.27
N PRO A 308 -1.48 -1.93 17.83
CA PRO A 308 -0.71 -3.04 17.27
C PRO A 308 -1.30 -4.43 17.52
N GLU A 309 -2.11 -4.62 18.58
CA GLU A 309 -2.45 -5.94 19.11
C GLU A 309 -3.95 -6.29 19.18
N GLU A 310 -4.88 -5.34 18.96
CA GLU A 310 -6.25 -5.54 19.45
C GLU A 310 -7.28 -5.93 18.38
N HIS A 311 -6.97 -5.83 17.07
CA HIS A 311 -7.99 -6.10 16.04
C HIS A 311 -7.47 -6.52 14.65
N PRO A 312 -8.20 -7.41 13.92
CA PRO A 312 -7.89 -7.75 12.53
C PRO A 312 -7.95 -6.57 11.56
N ASP A 313 -8.68 -5.51 11.92
CA ASP A 313 -8.78 -4.28 11.14
C ASP A 313 -7.75 -3.24 11.60
N LEU A 314 -6.75 -2.98 10.77
CA LEU A 314 -5.72 -1.95 10.99
C LEU A 314 -6.27 -0.52 11.06
N ALA A 315 -7.52 -0.32 10.61
CA ALA A 315 -8.22 0.95 10.58
C ALA A 315 -8.99 1.28 11.87
N GLU A 316 -9.13 0.32 12.79
CA GLU A 316 -9.81 0.60 14.06
C GLU A 316 -9.05 1.69 14.81
N ASP A 317 -9.78 2.68 15.35
CA ASP A 317 -9.24 3.85 16.04
C ASP A 317 -8.44 4.88 15.23
N ALA A 318 -8.36 4.74 13.90
CA ALA A 318 -7.64 5.69 13.06
C ALA A 318 -8.12 7.15 13.23
N ASP A 319 -9.44 7.36 13.42
CA ASP A 319 -10.02 8.70 13.65
C ASP A 319 -9.62 9.26 15.03
N ALA A 320 -9.63 8.41 16.07
CA ALA A 320 -9.24 8.83 17.42
C ALA A 320 -7.73 9.15 17.51
N ALA A 321 -6.89 8.41 16.78
CA ALA A 321 -5.47 8.72 16.66
C ALA A 321 -5.23 10.04 15.92
N ALA A 322 -6.06 10.37 14.92
CA ALA A 322 -5.99 11.67 14.26
C ALA A 322 -6.31 12.83 15.23
N GLU A 323 -7.37 12.71 16.03
CA GLU A 323 -7.73 13.72 17.05
C GLU A 323 -6.62 13.93 18.09
N ARG A 324 -5.97 12.85 18.55
CA ARG A 324 -4.82 12.97 19.48
C ARG A 324 -3.61 13.65 18.82
N GLY A 325 -3.32 13.28 17.58
CA GLY A 325 -2.25 13.90 16.80
C GLY A 325 -2.44 15.40 16.59
N GLU A 326 -3.67 15.86 16.37
CA GLU A 326 -3.95 17.30 16.23
C GLU A 326 -3.49 18.09 17.47
N HIS A 327 -3.73 17.55 18.68
CA HIS A 327 -3.27 18.18 19.92
C HIS A 327 -1.75 18.25 19.99
N LEU A 328 -1.06 17.16 19.61
CA LEU A 328 0.41 17.10 19.57
C LEU A 328 0.99 18.16 18.62
N VAL A 329 0.41 18.31 17.44
CA VAL A 329 0.83 19.30 16.44
C VAL A 329 0.52 20.73 16.90
N GLU A 330 -0.61 20.96 17.58
CA GLU A 330 -0.95 22.27 18.13
C GLU A 330 0.00 22.70 19.25
N GLU A 331 0.39 21.79 20.15
CA GLU A 331 1.36 22.07 21.21
C GLU A 331 2.71 22.45 20.62
N ALA A 332 3.20 21.70 19.62
CA ALA A 332 4.44 21.98 18.91
C ALA A 332 4.48 23.35 18.21
N ARG A 333 3.32 23.90 17.83
CA ARG A 333 3.21 25.22 17.19
C ARG A 333 3.17 26.39 18.18
N ARG A 334 2.99 26.11 19.48
CA ARG A 334 2.92 27.14 20.52
C ARG A 334 4.27 27.43 21.20
N GLU A 335 5.23 26.52 21.05
CA GLU A 335 6.64 26.66 21.51
C GLU A 335 7.54 27.31 20.46
#